data_AF-B3QP77-F1
#
_entry.id   AF-B3QP77-F1
#
_cell.length_a   1.000
_cell.length_b   1.000
_cell.length_c   1.000
_cell.angle_alpha   90.00
_cell.angle_beta   90.00
_cell.angle_gamma   90.00
#
_symmetry.space_group_name_H-M   'P 1'
#
loop_
_entity.id
_entity.type
_entity.pdbx_description
1 polymer ?
#
loop_
_entity_poly.entity_id
_entity_poly.type
_entity_poly.pdbx_seq_one_letter_code
_entity_poly.pdbx_strand_id
1 'polypeptide(L)'
;MRPDARAQKRASIKQALNLSDRQERKMVELRQNFFTRSRPVVQDLMNMRRELALESVRKHPNRMKIDKLTRRIGQVHEQLAEMQSRHLHNVASVLDDKQLDRFMHMKDQRGDRHWKRS
;
A
#
# COMPACT_ATOMS: atom_id res chain seq x y z
N MET A 1 -17.40 25.34 3.93
CA MET A 1 -16.46 24.47 3.18
C MET A 1 -15.82 23.48 4.13
N ARG A 2 -16.04 22.16 3.97
CA ARG A 2 -15.33 21.14 4.75
C ARG A 2 -13.94 20.94 4.13
N PRO A 3 -12.84 20.98 4.90
CA PRO A 3 -11.51 20.71 4.35
C PRO A 3 -11.50 19.31 3.73
N ASP A 4 -10.90 19.18 2.55
CA ASP A 4 -10.71 17.90 1.88
C ASP A 4 -9.97 16.94 2.83
N ALA A 5 -10.53 15.76 3.10
CA ALA A 5 -9.97 14.78 4.04
C ALA A 5 -8.54 14.36 3.65
N ARG A 6 -8.18 14.51 2.36
CA ARG A 6 -6.82 14.31 1.86
C ARG A 6 -5.86 15.41 2.30
N ALA A 7 -6.32 16.66 2.38
CA ALA A 7 -5.55 17.79 2.87
C ALA A 7 -5.29 17.68 4.38
N GLN A 8 -6.30 17.30 5.16
CA GLN A 8 -6.14 17.04 6.61
C GLN A 8 -5.14 15.91 6.89
N LYS A 9 -5.17 14.82 6.09
CA LYS A 9 -4.24 13.69 6.23
C LYS A 9 -2.81 14.00 5.78
N ARG A 10 -2.62 15.01 4.92
CA ARG A 10 -1.29 15.52 4.52
C ARG A 10 -0.72 16.42 5.60
N ALA A 11 -1.53 17.35 6.11
CA ALA A 11 -1.16 18.22 7.23
C ALA A 11 -0.74 17.42 8.46
N SER A 12 -1.41 16.30 8.76
CA SER A 12 -1.07 15.47 9.93
C SER A 12 0.27 14.75 9.82
N ILE A 13 0.75 14.39 8.62
CA ILE A 13 2.06 13.74 8.44
C ILE A 13 3.17 14.77 8.50
N LYS A 14 2.99 15.95 7.88
CA LYS A 14 3.97 17.05 7.97
C LYS A 14 4.24 17.43 9.41
N GLN A 15 3.18 17.64 10.19
CA GLN A 15 3.28 18.01 11.61
C GLN A 15 3.86 16.87 12.46
N ALA A 16 3.41 15.62 12.26
CA ALA A 16 3.89 14.48 13.06
C ALA A 16 5.39 14.20 12.86
N LEU A 17 5.92 14.43 11.66
CA LEU A 17 7.32 14.18 11.33
C LEU A 17 8.17 15.45 11.34
N ASN A 18 7.58 16.63 11.61
CA ASN A 18 8.27 17.92 11.50
C ASN A 18 9.03 18.08 10.17
N LEU A 19 8.35 17.83 9.05
CA LEU A 19 8.98 17.88 7.72
C LEU A 19 9.26 19.32 7.30
N SER A 20 10.43 19.56 6.73
CA SER A 20 10.67 20.78 5.95
C SER A 20 9.79 20.82 4.69
N ASP A 21 9.58 22.00 4.11
CA ASP A 21 8.79 22.15 2.87
C ASP A 21 9.40 21.38 1.69
N ARG A 22 10.72 21.18 1.70
CA ARG A 22 11.41 20.35 0.69
C ARG A 22 11.09 18.87 0.89
N GLN A 23 11.20 18.38 2.13
CA GLN A 23 10.88 16.99 2.47
C GLN A 23 9.40 16.70 2.23
N GLU A 24 8.50 17.59 2.61
CA GLU A 24 7.06 17.45 2.37
C GLU A 24 6.76 17.28 0.88
N ARG A 25 7.29 18.15 0.02
CA ARG A 25 7.12 18.06 -1.44
C ARG A 25 7.61 16.71 -1.96
N LYS A 26 8.78 16.24 -1.52
CA LYS A 26 9.32 14.96 -1.96
C LYS A 26 8.50 13.77 -1.46
N MET A 27 8.02 13.81 -0.21
CA MET A 27 7.13 12.79 0.35
C MET A 27 5.81 12.70 -0.41
N VAL A 28 5.24 13.84 -0.83
CA VAL A 28 4.03 13.88 -1.66
C VAL A 28 4.28 13.21 -3.02
N GLU A 29 5.39 13.54 -3.68
CA GLU A 29 5.78 12.96 -4.96
C GLU A 29 5.98 11.44 -4.85
N LEU A 30 6.76 10.98 -3.86
CA LEU A 30 7.01 9.56 -3.60
C LEU A 30 5.71 8.79 -3.37
N ARG A 31 4.80 9.39 -2.60
CA ARG A 31 3.49 8.80 -2.33
C ARG A 31 2.64 8.71 -3.58
N GLN A 32 2.57 9.79 -4.37
CA GLN A 32 1.83 9.80 -5.64
C GLN A 32 2.37 8.74 -6.59
N ASN A 33 3.69 8.68 -6.76
CA ASN A 33 4.34 7.68 -7.61
C ASN A 33 4.04 6.25 -7.17
N PHE A 34 4.12 5.97 -5.86
CA PHE A 34 3.77 4.66 -5.32
C PHE A 34 2.30 4.30 -5.60
N PHE A 35 1.35 5.21 -5.35
CA PHE A 35 -0.07 4.94 -5.59
C PHE A 35 -0.39 4.77 -7.07
N THR A 36 0.14 5.62 -7.93
CA THR A 36 -0.06 5.53 -9.39
C THR A 36 0.40 4.17 -9.91
N ARG A 37 1.54 3.67 -9.44
CA ARG A 37 2.07 2.37 -9.87
C ARG A 37 1.35 1.20 -9.22
N SER A 38 1.03 1.26 -7.93
CA SER A 38 0.45 0.12 -7.18
C SER A 38 -1.04 -0.07 -7.42
N ARG A 39 -1.78 1.00 -7.76
CA ARG A 39 -3.23 0.93 -7.97
C ARG A 39 -3.67 -0.11 -9.01
N PRO A 40 -3.12 -0.18 -10.23
CA PRO A 40 -3.50 -1.23 -11.18
C PRO A 40 -3.22 -2.63 -10.64
N VAL A 41 -2.06 -2.83 -9.99
CA VAL A 41 -1.67 -4.12 -9.40
C VAL A 41 -2.64 -4.56 -8.30
N VAL A 42 -3.05 -3.64 -7.43
CA VAL A 42 -4.08 -3.92 -6.39
C VAL A 42 -5.42 -4.23 -7.03
N GLN A 43 -5.82 -3.52 -8.10
CA GLN A 43 -7.07 -3.79 -8.80
C GLN A 43 -7.06 -5.21 -9.41
N ASP A 44 -5.95 -5.60 -10.03
CA ASP A 44 -5.78 -6.94 -10.59
C ASP A 44 -5.85 -8.02 -9.50
N LEU A 45 -5.23 -7.76 -8.34
CA LEU A 45 -5.33 -8.65 -7.18
C LEU A 45 -6.78 -8.83 -6.71
N MET A 46 -7.56 -7.75 -6.63
CA MET A 46 -8.98 -7.83 -6.24
C MET A 46 -9.80 -8.61 -7.26
N ASN A 47 -9.56 -8.38 -8.55
CA ASN A 47 -10.25 -9.09 -9.64
C ASN A 47 -9.95 -10.59 -9.59
N MET A 48 -8.68 -10.98 -9.45
CA MET A 48 -8.29 -12.39 -9.36
C MET A 48 -8.83 -13.08 -8.11
N ARG A 49 -8.84 -12.39 -6.95
CA ARG A 49 -9.44 -12.93 -5.71
C ARG A 49 -10.94 -13.17 -5.88
N ARG A 50 -11.64 -12.23 -6.53
CA ARG A 50 -13.06 -12.40 -6.85
C ARG A 50 -13.28 -13.58 -7.79
N GLU A 51 -12.45 -13.70 -8.84
CA GLU A 51 -12.55 -14.80 -9.79
C GLU A 51 -12.27 -16.16 -9.12
N LEU A 52 -11.27 -16.23 -8.25
CA LEU A 52 -10.95 -17.42 -7.47
C LEU A 52 -12.12 -17.82 -6.58
N ALA A 53 -12.72 -16.86 -5.86
CA ALA A 53 -13.88 -17.11 -5.02
C ALA A 53 -15.07 -17.64 -5.84
N LEU A 54 -15.36 -17.00 -6.98
CA LEU A 54 -16.44 -17.43 -7.88
C LEU A 54 -16.20 -18.83 -8.45
N GLU A 55 -14.98 -19.15 -8.86
CA GLU A 55 -14.64 -20.48 -9.41
C GLU A 55 -14.70 -21.58 -8.34
N SER A 56 -14.28 -21.26 -7.11
CA SER A 56 -14.25 -22.20 -5.98
C SER A 56 -15.64 -22.65 -5.51
N VAL A 57 -16.67 -21.84 -5.74
CA VAL A 57 -18.06 -22.13 -5.33
C VAL A 57 -18.93 -22.68 -6.46
N ARG A 58 -18.38 -22.94 -7.65
CA ARG A 58 -19.15 -23.52 -8.78
C ARG A 58 -19.54 -24.97 -8.48
N LYS A 59 -20.66 -25.42 -9.07
CA LYS A 59 -21.10 -26.83 -9.01
C LYS A 59 -20.02 -27.81 -9.49
N HIS A 60 -19.24 -27.40 -10.49
CA HIS A 60 -18.10 -28.15 -11.02
C HIS A 60 -16.88 -27.22 -11.10
N PRO A 61 -16.10 -27.07 -10.02
CA PRO A 61 -14.95 -26.17 -10.00
C PRO A 61 -13.86 -26.61 -10.97
N ASN A 62 -13.32 -25.69 -11.76
CA ASN A 62 -12.15 -25.95 -12.59
C ASN A 62 -10.87 -25.85 -11.74
N ARG A 63 -10.34 -27.00 -11.33
CA ARG A 63 -9.11 -27.09 -10.51
C ARG A 63 -7.89 -26.42 -11.16
N MET A 64 -7.69 -26.60 -12.46
CA MET A 64 -6.57 -25.96 -13.17
C MET A 64 -6.67 -24.43 -13.13
N LYS A 65 -7.88 -23.90 -13.25
CA LYS A 65 -8.13 -22.46 -13.16
C LYS A 65 -7.86 -21.93 -11.75
N ILE A 66 -8.32 -22.65 -10.72
CA ILE A 66 -8.05 -22.32 -9.32
C ILE A 66 -6.55 -22.29 -9.04
N ASP A 67 -5.81 -23.31 -9.47
CA ASP A 67 -4.36 -23.37 -9.28
C ASP A 67 -3.64 -22.20 -9.96
N LYS A 68 -4.05 -21.87 -11.19
CA LYS A 68 -3.49 -20.75 -11.95
C LYS A 68 -3.76 -19.41 -11.26
N LEU A 69 -4.98 -19.19 -10.77
CA LEU A 69 -5.35 -17.98 -10.04
C LEU A 69 -4.57 -17.85 -8.74
N THR A 70 -4.46 -18.93 -7.96
CA THR A 70 -3.70 -18.94 -6.70
C THR A 70 -2.22 -18.60 -6.91
N ARG A 71 -1.56 -19.22 -7.90
CA ARG A 71 -0.16 -18.90 -8.23
C ARG A 71 0.00 -17.44 -8.65
N ARG A 72 -0.92 -16.92 -9.48
CA ARG A 72 -0.85 -15.54 -9.96
C ARG A 72 -1.09 -14.53 -8.83
N ILE A 73 -1.99 -14.83 -7.91
CA ILE A 73 -2.20 -14.04 -6.69
C ILE A 73 -0.90 -13.97 -5.87
N GLY A 74 -0.19 -15.10 -5.72
CA GLY A 74 1.11 -15.14 -5.05
C GLY A 74 2.14 -14.22 -5.71
N GLN A 75 2.29 -14.30 -7.03
CA GLN A 75 3.20 -13.43 -7.81
C GLN A 75 2.87 -11.93 -7.64
N VAL A 76 1.58 -11.58 -7.60
CA VAL A 76 1.16 -10.18 -7.40
C VAL A 76 1.43 -9.71 -5.98
N HIS A 77 1.36 -10.59 -4.98
CA HIS A 77 1.77 -10.26 -3.61
C HIS A 77 3.27 -9.96 -3.52
N GLU A 78 4.10 -10.75 -4.17
CA GLU A 78 5.54 -10.52 -4.27
C GLU A 78 5.83 -9.17 -4.93
N GLN A 79 5.20 -8.89 -6.08
CA GLN A 79 5.32 -7.61 -6.77
C GLN A 79 4.94 -6.41 -5.87
N LEU A 80 3.84 -6.52 -5.11
CA LEU A 80 3.42 -5.47 -4.18
C LEU A 80 4.43 -5.28 -3.04
N ALA A 81 4.99 -6.36 -2.51
CA ALA A 81 6.01 -6.31 -1.47
C ALA A 81 7.28 -5.62 -1.95
N GLU A 82 7.75 -5.92 -3.16
CA GLU A 82 8.87 -5.22 -3.78
C GLU A 82 8.59 -3.72 -3.94
N MET A 83 7.41 -3.35 -4.42
CA MET A 83 7.03 -1.94 -4.59
C MET A 83 6.99 -1.20 -3.25
N GLN A 84 6.49 -1.85 -2.20
CA GLN A 84 6.49 -1.30 -0.84
C GLN A 84 7.90 -1.13 -0.30
N SER A 85 8.78 -2.12 -0.50
CA SER A 85 10.19 -2.06 -0.10
C SER A 85 10.91 -0.89 -0.78
N ARG A 86 10.79 -0.78 -2.11
CA ARG A 86 11.37 0.34 -2.87
C ARG A 86 10.80 1.69 -2.43
N HIS A 87 9.51 1.76 -2.14
CA HIS A 87 8.90 3.00 -1.63
C HIS A 87 9.47 3.38 -0.26
N LEU A 88 9.62 2.42 0.65
CA LEU A 88 10.20 2.65 1.97
C LEU A 88 11.66 3.12 1.88
N HIS A 89 12.46 2.49 1.02
CA HIS A 89 13.83 2.93 0.77
C HIS A 89 13.90 4.39 0.29
N ASN A 90 13.05 4.77 -0.65
CA ASN A 90 12.97 6.16 -1.13
C ASN A 90 12.48 7.14 -0.06
N VAL A 91 11.63 6.70 0.88
CA VAL A 91 11.22 7.53 2.02
C VAL A 91 12.39 7.73 2.98
N ALA A 92 13.13 6.65 3.28
CA ALA A 92 14.31 6.71 4.14
C ALA A 92 15.39 7.66 3.59
N SER A 93 15.53 7.79 2.27
CA SER A 93 16.48 8.73 1.66
C SER A 93 16.06 10.21 1.77
N VAL A 94 14.87 10.52 2.28
CA VAL A 94 14.34 11.90 2.41
C VAL A 94 14.29 12.35 3.86
N LEU A 95 14.10 11.42 4.79
CA LEU A 95 13.95 11.67 6.21
C LEU A 95 15.32 11.58 6.91
N ASP A 96 15.50 12.34 7.98
CA ASP A 96 16.57 12.06 8.93
C ASP A 96 16.22 10.84 9.82
N ASP A 97 17.20 10.33 10.58
CA ASP A 97 17.02 9.14 11.41
C ASP A 97 15.87 9.27 12.42
N LYS A 98 15.73 10.44 13.08
CA LYS A 98 14.67 10.69 14.06
C LYS A 98 13.29 10.79 13.40
N GLN A 99 13.22 11.29 12.17
CA GLN A 99 12.00 11.35 11.37
C GLN A 99 11.63 9.95 10.85
N LEU A 100 12.62 9.15 10.44
CA LEU A 100 12.43 7.79 9.97
C LEU A 100 11.91 6.88 11.08
N ASP A 101 12.48 6.93 12.29
CA ASP A 101 12.00 6.17 13.44
C ASP A 101 10.53 6.48 13.77
N ARG A 102 10.18 7.77 13.80
CA ARG A 102 8.79 8.20 13.98
C ARG A 102 7.88 7.71 12.86
N PHE A 103 8.35 7.76 11.62
CA PHE A 103 7.61 7.26 10.48
C PHE A 103 7.35 5.75 10.58
N MET A 104 8.34 4.96 11.01
CA MET A 104 8.21 3.51 11.20
C MET A 104 7.21 3.19 12.32
N HIS A 105 7.30 3.85 13.48
CA HIS A 105 6.30 3.72 14.53
C HIS A 105 4.87 4.06 14.06
N MET A 106 4.71 5.12 13.26
CA MET A 106 3.41 5.49 12.68
C MET A 106 2.89 4.44 11.69
N LYS A 107 3.79 3.76 10.95
CA LYS A 107 3.45 2.70 10.01
C LYS A 107 2.96 1.45 10.75
N ASP A 108 3.63 1.06 11.82
CA ASP A 108 3.28 -0.13 12.61
C ASP A 108 1.92 0.02 13.29
N GLN A 109 1.65 1.18 13.91
CA GLN A 109 0.33 1.50 14.50
C GLN A 109 -0.82 1.54 13.48
N ARG A 110 -0.51 1.66 12.18
CA ARG A 110 -1.50 1.61 11.08
C ARG A 110 -1.59 0.22 10.47
N GLY A 111 -0.49 -0.53 10.42
CA GLY A 111 -0.44 -1.93 9.99
C GLY A 111 -1.27 -2.83 10.91
N ASP A 112 -1.15 -2.65 12.22
CA ASP A 112 -1.91 -3.41 13.23
C ASP A 112 -3.43 -3.21 13.11
N ARG A 113 -3.87 -2.02 12.65
CA ARG A 113 -5.29 -1.74 12.44
C ARG A 113 -5.88 -2.41 11.21
N HIS A 114 -5.05 -2.81 10.24
CA HIS A 114 -5.51 -3.53 9.06
C HIS A 114 -5.60 -5.05 9.31
N TRP A 115 -4.84 -5.59 10.28
CA TRP A 115 -4.91 -7.01 10.66
C TRP A 115 -6.00 -7.30 11.69
N LYS A 116 -6.27 -6.39 12.63
CA LYS A 116 -7.33 -6.55 13.66
C LYS A 116 -8.78 -6.36 13.16
N ARG A 117 -9.02 -6.21 11.86
CA ARG A 117 -10.37 -6.03 11.28
C ARG A 117 -10.68 -7.03 10.15
N SER A 118 -9.90 -8.09 10.01
CA SER A 118 -10.22 -9.25 9.16
C SER A 118 -10.71 -10.40 10.01
#